data_AF-A0A9D2P2N7-F1
#
_entry.id   AF-A0A9D2P2N7-F1
#
_cell.length_a   1.000
_cell.length_b   1.000
_cell.length_c   1.000
_cell.angle_alpha   90.00
_cell.angle_beta   90.00
_cell.angle_gamma   90.00
#
_symmetry.space_group_name_H-M   'P 1'
#
loop_
_entity.id
_entity.type
_entity.pdbx_description
1 polymer ?
#
loop_
_entity_poly.entity_id
_entity_poly.type
_entity_poly.pdbx_seq_one_letter_code
_entity_poly.pdbx_strand_id
1 'polypeptide(L)'
;MRCQFCNKERVDRVFYINWMGTVYQVPVCADCLQKMWNQAAASGKTEEFKNYTGWWPGKRDPRHMGDRAFPETAVPGLIKRRKLAALKIRLTEAAETENYEEAAKLRDDIAVIEKEVCTHGN
;
A
#
# COMPACT_ATOMS: atom_id res chain seq x y z
N MET A 1 18.17 -7.59 4.74
CA MET A 1 18.56 -7.35 6.15
C MET A 1 17.96 -8.45 7.01
N ARG A 2 18.59 -8.86 8.13
CA ARG A 2 18.11 -9.97 8.97
C ARG A 2 17.36 -9.45 10.19
N CYS A 3 16.36 -10.20 10.66
CA CYS A 3 15.65 -9.87 11.89
C CYS A 3 16.59 -10.05 13.09
N GLN A 4 16.68 -9.05 13.97
CA GLN A 4 17.52 -9.05 15.16
C GLN A 4 17.17 -10.19 16.14
N PHE A 5 15.91 -10.63 16.17
CA PHE A 5 15.41 -11.59 17.14
C PHE A 5 15.45 -13.05 16.66
N CYS A 6 15.30 -13.30 15.35
CA CYS A 6 15.26 -14.67 14.81
C CYS A 6 16.28 -14.95 13.70
N ASN A 7 17.10 -13.96 13.32
CA ASN A 7 18.12 -14.03 12.27
C ASN A 7 17.63 -14.44 10.87
N LYS A 8 16.31 -14.54 10.65
CA LYS A 8 15.73 -14.80 9.33
C LYS A 8 15.87 -13.59 8.41
N GLU A 9 15.97 -13.82 7.10
CA GLU A 9 16.20 -12.78 6.08
C GLU A 9 14.94 -11.98 5.70
N ARG A 10 13.79 -12.28 6.30
CA ARG A 10 12.57 -11.46 6.17
C ARG A 10 12.50 -10.44 7.30
N VAL A 11 12.53 -9.17 6.93
CA VAL A 11 12.35 -8.04 7.85
C VAL A 11 11.19 -7.20 7.32
N ASP A 12 10.20 -6.98 8.17
CA ASP A 12 9.01 -6.23 7.82
C ASP A 12 9.12 -4.78 8.31
N ARG A 13 9.76 -4.57 9.47
CA ARG A 13 9.90 -3.25 10.09
C ARG A 13 11.28 -3.03 10.67
N VAL A 14 11.74 -1.78 10.65
CA VAL A 14 13.00 -1.36 11.26
C VAL A 14 12.69 -0.25 12.26
N PHE A 15 13.02 -0.47 13.52
CA PHE A 15 12.89 0.54 14.56
C PHE A 15 14.19 1.30 14.73
N TYR A 16 14.08 2.60 15.00
CA TYR A 16 15.22 3.47 15.29
C TYR A 16 15.15 3.86 16.76
N ILE A 17 16.15 3.46 17.53
CA ILE A 17 16.23 3.72 18.97
C ILE A 17 17.43 4.62 19.21
N ASN A 18 17.19 5.84 19.70
CA ASN A 18 18.27 6.70 20.17
C ASN A 18 18.66 6.27 21.58
N TRP A 19 19.88 5.76 21.74
CA TRP A 19 20.45 5.42 23.03
C TRP A 19 21.77 6.16 23.21
N MET A 20 21.81 7.07 24.17
CA MET A 20 22.98 7.90 24.50
C MET A 20 23.57 8.66 23.29
N GLY A 21 22.72 9.18 22.40
CA GLY A 21 23.14 9.92 21.21
C GLY A 21 23.51 9.03 20.02
N THR A 22 23.51 7.71 20.17
CA THR A 22 23.71 6.76 19.08
C THR A 22 22.37 6.20 18.62
N VAL A 23 22.10 6.25 17.31
CA VAL A 23 20.87 5.70 16.71
C VAL A 23 21.09 4.24 16.35
N TYR A 24 20.41 3.35 17.05
CA TYR A 24 20.40 1.91 16.80
C TYR A 24 19.24 1.54 15.86
N GLN A 25 19.53 0.72 14.86
CA GLN A 25 18.53 0.14 13.98
C GLN A 25 18.19 -1.28 14.46
N VAL A 26 16.92 -1.52 14.77
CA VAL A 26 16.41 -2.82 15.21
C VAL A 26 15.46 -3.37 14.15
N PRO A 27 15.94 -4.19 13.20
CA PRO A 27 15.11 -4.86 12.22
C PRO A 27 14.32 -6.03 12.82
N VAL A 28 13.01 -6.09 12.58
CA VAL A 28 12.08 -7.07 13.15
C VAL A 28 11.17 -7.66 12.08
N CYS A 29 10.96 -8.97 12.10
CA CYS A 29 9.98 -9.66 11.27
C CYS A 29 8.60 -9.70 11.93
N ALA A 30 7.54 -9.91 11.15
CA ALA A 30 6.15 -9.95 11.59
C ALA A 30 5.92 -10.99 12.71
N ASP A 31 6.56 -12.16 12.63
CA ASP A 31 6.45 -13.21 13.64
C ASP A 31 7.01 -12.76 15.00
N CYS A 32 8.18 -12.12 15.00
CA CYS A 32 8.80 -11.60 16.21
C CYS A 32 8.01 -10.41 16.77
N LEU A 33 7.46 -9.58 15.88
CA LEU A 33 6.59 -8.47 16.23
C LEU A 33 5.33 -8.95 16.97
N GLN A 34 4.68 -10.00 16.47
CA GLN A 34 3.53 -10.64 17.11
C GLN A 34 3.88 -11.19 18.50
N LYS A 35 5.05 -11.82 18.66
CA LYS A 35 5.51 -12.30 19.97
C LYS A 35 5.72 -11.14 20.95
N MET A 36 6.33 -10.04 20.52
CA MET A 36 6.51 -8.85 21.35
C MET A 36 5.17 -8.26 21.78
N TRP A 37 4.18 -8.23 20.87
CA TRP A 37 2.83 -7.80 21.21
C TRP A 37 2.17 -8.71 22.25
N ASN A 38 2.26 -10.03 22.08
CA ASN A 38 1.69 -10.98 23.03
C ASN A 38 2.32 -10.82 24.43
N GLN A 39 3.62 -10.54 24.50
CA GLN A 39 4.30 -10.24 25.76
C GLN A 39 3.83 -8.91 26.38
N ALA A 40 3.68 -7.87 25.56
CA ALA A 40 3.15 -6.58 26.01
C ALA A 40 1.69 -6.70 26.50
N ALA A 41 0.88 -7.50 25.80
CA ALA A 41 -0.49 -7.82 26.18
C ALA A 41 -0.56 -8.58 27.51
N ALA A 42 0.26 -9.61 27.69
CA ALA A 42 0.33 -10.36 28.94
C ALA A 42 0.78 -9.48 30.13
N SER A 43 1.60 -8.46 29.86
CA SER A 43 2.12 -7.55 30.88
C SER A 43 1.25 -6.31 31.10
N GLY A 44 0.10 -6.19 30.41
CA GLY A 44 -0.77 -5.01 30.47
C GLY A 44 -0.18 -3.73 29.85
N LYS A 45 0.96 -3.81 29.16
CA LYS A 45 1.71 -2.67 28.58
C LYS A 45 1.40 -2.42 27.11
N THR A 46 0.17 -2.72 26.68
CA THR A 46 -0.19 -2.62 25.26
C THR A 46 -0.16 -1.18 24.75
N GLU A 47 -0.51 -0.20 25.58
CA GLU A 47 -0.50 1.21 25.19
C GLU A 47 0.91 1.76 25.02
N GLU A 48 1.82 1.46 25.96
CA GLU A 48 3.24 1.81 25.86
C GLU A 48 3.85 1.25 24.57
N PHE A 49 3.55 -0.01 24.28
CA PHE A 49 4.02 -0.67 23.07
C PHE A 49 3.47 -0.03 21.79
N LYS A 50 2.18 0.35 21.77
CA LYS A 50 1.57 1.06 20.63
C LYS A 50 2.23 2.43 20.42
N ASN A 51 2.46 3.16 21.50
CA ASN A 51 3.06 4.50 21.45
C ASN A 51 4.50 4.44 20.95
N TYR A 52 5.27 3.44 21.39
CA TYR A 52 6.67 3.28 21.01
C TYR A 52 6.85 2.75 19.57
N THR A 53 6.08 1.73 19.19
CA THR A 53 6.28 1.01 17.92
C THR A 53 5.39 1.50 16.79
N GLY A 54 4.29 2.19 17.11
CA GLY A 54 3.25 2.55 16.14
C GLY A 54 2.54 1.34 15.50
N TRP A 55 2.72 0.14 16.05
CA TRP A 55 2.22 -1.13 15.53
C TRP A 55 1.36 -1.90 16.53
N TRP A 56 0.34 -2.60 16.03
CA TRP A 56 -0.46 -3.58 16.76
C TRP A 56 -1.16 -4.52 15.76
N PRO A 57 -1.60 -5.72 16.19
CA PRO A 57 -2.31 -6.66 15.32
C PRO A 57 -3.53 -6.02 14.66
N GLY A 58 -3.70 -6.25 13.36
CA GLY A 58 -4.82 -5.72 12.58
C GLY A 58 -4.68 -4.27 12.12
N LYS A 59 -3.67 -3.53 12.58
CA LYS A 59 -3.39 -2.21 12.03
C LYS A 59 -2.77 -2.35 10.64
N ARG A 60 -3.35 -1.65 9.65
CA ARG A 60 -2.66 -1.44 8.37
C ARG A 60 -1.50 -0.47 8.59
N ASP A 61 -0.35 -0.78 8.02
CA ASP A 61 0.81 0.10 8.08
C ASP A 61 0.45 1.46 7.48
N PRO A 62 0.85 2.57 8.14
CA PRO A 62 0.70 3.90 7.56
C PRO A 62 1.36 3.92 6.17
N ARG A 63 0.70 4.56 5.21
CA ARG A 63 1.31 4.77 3.89
C ARG A 63 2.56 5.63 4.06
N HIS A 64 3.68 5.18 3.50
CA HIS A 64 4.91 5.95 3.46
C HIS A 64 4.81 7.01 2.35
N MET A 65 5.50 8.14 2.54
CA MET A 65 5.66 9.13 1.48
C MET A 65 6.36 8.47 0.28
N GLY A 66 5.75 8.55 -0.91
CA GLY A 66 6.21 7.87 -2.12
C GLY A 66 5.49 6.56 -2.43
N ASP A 67 4.73 6.00 -1.49
CA ASP A 67 3.79 4.93 -1.81
C ASP A 67 2.78 5.45 -2.83
N ARG A 68 2.51 4.67 -3.88
CA ARG A 68 1.48 5.03 -4.86
C ARG A 68 0.18 5.26 -4.11
N ALA A 69 -0.43 6.44 -4.30
CA ALA A 69 -1.68 6.81 -3.66
C ALA A 69 -2.77 5.73 -3.79
N PHE A 70 -2.69 4.94 -4.87
CA PHE A 70 -3.50 3.77 -5.14
C PHE A 70 -2.61 2.55 -5.42
N PRO A 71 -2.64 1.50 -4.57
CA PRO A 71 -1.88 0.28 -4.76
C PRO A 71 -2.41 -0.53 -5.96
N GLU A 72 -1.51 -1.22 -6.67
CA GLU A 72 -1.88 -2.12 -7.78
C GLU A 72 -2.63 -3.37 -7.31
N THR A 73 -2.52 -3.70 -6.03
CA THR A 73 -3.25 -4.80 -5.36
C THR A 73 -4.68 -4.42 -4.95
N ALA A 74 -5.21 -3.29 -5.42
CA ALA A 74 -6.58 -2.90 -5.16
C ALA A 74 -7.60 -3.90 -5.75
N VAL A 75 -8.83 -3.86 -5.25
CA VAL A 75 -9.94 -4.66 -5.77
C VAL A 75 -10.04 -4.48 -7.29
N PRO A 76 -10.19 -5.56 -8.09
CA PRO A 76 -10.12 -5.49 -9.56
C PRO A 76 -11.09 -4.48 -10.18
N GLY A 77 -12.29 -4.34 -9.62
CA GLY A 77 -13.26 -3.33 -10.07
C GLY A 77 -12.76 -1.89 -9.92
N LEU A 78 -12.00 -1.60 -8.85
CA LEU A 78 -11.44 -0.27 -8.58
C LEU A 78 -10.27 0.04 -9.52
N ILE A 79 -9.46 -0.96 -9.86
CA ILE A 79 -8.41 -0.85 -10.88
C ILE A 79 -9.02 -0.51 -12.24
N LYS A 80 -10.08 -1.23 -12.67
CA LYS A 80 -10.75 -0.96 -13.95
C LYS A 80 -11.37 0.44 -14.00
N ARG A 81 -12.06 0.88 -12.94
CA ARG A 81 -12.60 2.24 -12.85
C ARG A 81 -11.52 3.33 -12.97
N ARG A 82 -10.35 3.10 -12.38
CA ARG A 82 -9.21 4.02 -12.50
C ARG A 82 -8.64 4.07 -13.92
N LYS A 83 -8.48 2.91 -14.57
CA LYS A 83 -8.05 2.84 -15.97
C LYS A 83 -9.00 3.63 -16.87
N LEU A 84 -10.31 3.47 -16.66
CA LEU A 84 -11.33 4.26 -17.37
C LEU A 84 -11.17 5.77 -17.15
N ALA A 85 -10.98 6.22 -15.90
CA ALA A 85 -10.78 7.64 -15.62
C ALA A 85 -9.54 8.21 -16.32
N ALA A 86 -8.43 7.47 -16.32
CA ALA A 86 -7.21 7.88 -17.01
C ALA A 86 -7.38 7.96 -18.54
N LEU A 87 -8.10 7.00 -19.14
CA LEU A 87 -8.41 7.03 -20.57
C LEU A 87 -9.34 8.18 -20.94
N LYS A 88 -10.30 8.53 -20.09
CA LYS A 88 -11.19 9.69 -20.32
C LYS A 88 -10.41 11.01 -20.33
N ILE A 89 -9.44 11.18 -19.43
CA ILE A 89 -8.55 12.36 -19.42
C ILE A 89 -7.69 12.41 -20.68
N ARG A 90 -7.10 11.27 -21.08
CA ARG A 90 -6.33 11.20 -22.34
C ARG A 90 -7.18 11.51 -23.56
N LEU A 91 -8.44 11.08 -23.57
CA LEU A 91 -9.37 11.39 -24.66
C LEU A 91 -9.64 12.89 -24.72
N THR A 92 -9.83 13.56 -23.58
CA THR A 92 -10.01 15.01 -23.56
C THR A 92 -8.76 15.74 -24.04
N GLU A 93 -7.57 15.31 -23.61
CA GLU A 93 -6.29 15.86 -24.08
C GLU A 93 -6.07 15.64 -25.59
N ALA A 94 -6.39 14.45 -26.10
CA ALA A 94 -6.30 14.13 -27.53
C ALA A 94 -7.30 14.95 -28.37
N ALA A 95 -8.50 15.20 -27.83
CA ALA A 95 -9.50 16.06 -28.48
C ALA A 95 -9.06 17.54 -28.49
N GLU A 96 -8.46 18.02 -27.40
CA GLU A 96 -7.91 19.38 -27.31
C GLU A 96 -6.71 19.60 -28.24
N THR A 97 -5.90 18.56 -28.46
CA THR A 97 -4.75 18.59 -29.37
C THR A 97 -5.11 18.25 -30.82
N GLU A 98 -6.41 18.14 -31.14
CA GLU A 98 -6.94 17.81 -32.47
C GLU A 98 -6.43 16.46 -33.05
N ASN A 99 -5.95 15.56 -32.19
CA ASN A 99 -5.50 14.23 -32.55
C ASN A 99 -6.67 13.25 -32.62
N TYR A 100 -7.51 13.42 -33.64
CA TYR A 100 -8.78 12.67 -33.77
C TYR A 100 -8.60 11.16 -33.98
N GLU A 101 -7.50 10.72 -34.60
CA GLU A 101 -7.20 9.29 -34.75
C GLU A 101 -6.93 8.62 -33.40
N GLU A 102 -6.17 9.29 -32.53
CA GLU A 102 -5.89 8.79 -31.19
C GLU A 102 -7.14 8.85 -30.31
N ALA A 103 -7.92 9.93 -30.42
CA ALA A 103 -9.20 10.05 -29.73
C ALA A 103 -10.18 8.93 -30.12
N ALA A 104 -10.23 8.53 -31.40
CA ALA A 104 -11.06 7.41 -31.85
C ALA A 104 -10.63 6.08 -31.22
N LYS A 105 -9.32 5.78 -31.20
CA LYS A 105 -8.79 4.57 -30.52
C LYS A 105 -9.11 4.56 -29.04
N LEU A 106 -8.93 5.71 -28.36
CA LEU A 106 -9.25 5.84 -26.93
C LEU A 106 -10.75 5.63 -26.65
N ARG A 107 -11.64 6.04 -27.56
CA ARG A 107 -13.09 5.77 -27.44
C ARG A 107 -13.40 4.28 -27.51
N ASP A 108 -12.79 3.56 -28.45
CA ASP A 108 -12.98 2.11 -28.58
C ASP A 108 -12.47 1.37 -27.34
N ASP A 109 -11.29 1.75 -26.84
CA ASP A 109 -10.71 1.17 -25.62
C ASP A 109 -11.59 1.42 -24.39
N ILE A 110 -12.17 2.62 -24.25
CA ILE A 110 -13.12 2.94 -23.18
C ILE A 110 -14.36 2.06 -23.29
N ALA A 111 -14.93 1.90 -24.49
CA ALA A 111 -16.14 1.11 -24.70
C ALA A 111 -15.93 -0.38 -24.37
N VAL A 112 -14.75 -0.93 -24.67
CA VAL A 112 -14.39 -2.32 -24.31
C VAL A 112 -14.31 -2.46 -22.79
N ILE A 113 -13.60 -1.57 -22.10
CA ILE A 113 -13.41 -1.66 -20.66
C ILE A 113 -14.74 -1.39 -19.91
N GLU A 114 -15.59 -0.47 -20.39
CA GLU A 114 -16.91 -0.22 -19.80
C GLU A 114 -17.82 -1.46 -19.90
N LYS A 115 -17.79 -2.20 -21.01
CA LYS A 115 -18.52 -3.48 -21.14
C LYS A 115 -18.06 -4.50 -20.10
N GLU A 116 -16.75 -4.65 -19.89
CA GLU A 116 -16.21 -5.58 -18.90
C GLU A 116 -16.50 -5.18 -17.44
N VAL A 117 -16.68 -3.89 -17.16
CA VAL A 117 -17.00 -3.41 -15.81
C VAL A 117 -18.49 -3.64 -15.51
N CYS A 118 -19.36 -3.52 -16.51
CA CYS A 118 -20.80 -3.77 -16.36
C CYS A 118 -21.15 -5.27 -16.21
N THR A 119 -20.37 -6.19 -16.77
CA THR A 119 -20.65 -7.64 -16.68
C THR A 119 -20.38 -8.26 -15.32
N HIS A 120 -19.60 -7.59 -14.45
CA HIS A 120 -19.26 -8.10 -13.11
C HIS A 120 -20.07 -7.43 -11.98
N GLY A 121 -21.17 -6.75 -12.32
CA GLY A 121 -22.11 -6.19 -11.36
C GLY A 121 -23.41 -6.98 -11.32
N ASN A 122 -23.38 -8.17 -10.72
CA ASN A 122 -24.53 -8.83 -10.08
C ASN A 122 -24.02 -9.88 -9.09
#